data_AF-A0A936E5Q5-F1
#
_entry.id   AF-A0A936E5Q5-F1
#
_cell.length_a   1.000
_cell.length_b   1.000
_cell.length_c   1.000
_cell.angle_alpha   90.00
_cell.angle_beta   90.00
_cell.angle_gamma   90.00
#
_symmetry.space_group_name_H-M   'P 1'
#
loop_
_entity.id
_entity.type
_entity.pdbx_description
1 polymer ?
#
loop_
_entity_poly.entity_id
_entity_poly.type
_entity_poly.pdbx_seq_one_letter_code
_entity_poly.pdbx_strand_id
1 'polypeptide(L)'
;MVTVVNLAVRQNSEGNSYVALLLQGDLEMVQSKESGKFYATARKCAIASTFDEAFAISMVGKQIKGTIVKETCEPYEYVVPETGEQVTLSHRYVYSPEETEVIVNKQTTAPFMNPVNFMGNGAVQFGEA
;
A
#
# COMPACT_ATOMS: atom_id res chain seq x y z
N MET A 1 -12.35 12.84 4.13
CA MET A 1 -11.93 13.18 2.75
C MET A 1 -10.41 13.23 2.65
N VAL A 2 -9.86 13.13 1.44
CA VAL A 2 -8.40 13.20 1.24
C VAL A 2 -8.05 14.39 0.36
N THR A 3 -7.07 15.18 0.78
CA THR A 3 -6.60 16.37 0.06
C THR A 3 -5.22 16.13 -0.51
N VAL A 4 -4.99 16.53 -1.76
CA VAL A 4 -3.64 16.56 -2.33
C VAL A 4 -2.91 17.77 -1.75
N VAL A 5 -1.92 17.54 -0.88
CA VAL A 5 -1.20 18.62 -0.20
C VAL A 5 0.10 18.98 -0.89
N ASN A 6 0.74 18.03 -1.57
CA ASN A 6 1.99 18.25 -2.26
C ASN A 6 2.25 17.16 -3.32
N LEU A 7 3.36 17.27 -4.03
CA LEU A 7 3.92 16.22 -4.90
C LEU A 7 5.41 16.03 -4.61
N ALA A 8 5.93 14.85 -4.94
CA ALA A 8 7.33 14.51 -4.84
C ALA A 8 7.72 13.68 -6.07
N VAL A 9 8.74 14.11 -6.80
CA VAL A 9 9.30 13.32 -7.88
C VAL A 9 10.22 12.26 -7.28
N ARG A 10 9.97 11.00 -7.61
CA ARG A 10 10.79 9.87 -7.16
C ARG A 10 11.31 9.11 -8.38
N GLN A 11 12.46 8.48 -8.21
CA GLN A 11 13.08 7.65 -9.23
C GLN A 11 12.92 6.18 -8.83
N ASN A 12 12.52 5.33 -9.78
CA ASN A 12 12.47 3.89 -9.55
C ASN A 12 13.86 3.26 -9.77
N SER A 13 14.04 2.00 -9.37
CA SER A 13 15.29 1.24 -9.55
C SER A 13 15.76 1.16 -11.01
N GLU A 14 14.84 1.36 -11.96
CA GLU A 14 15.10 1.34 -13.41
C GLU A 14 15.52 2.70 -13.98
N GLY A 15 15.66 3.73 -13.14
CA GLY A 15 16.08 5.07 -13.54
C GLY A 15 14.95 5.99 -14.03
N ASN A 16 13.73 5.46 -14.20
CA ASN A 16 12.56 6.24 -14.59
C ASN A 16 12.04 7.11 -13.44
N SER A 17 11.85 8.40 -13.71
CA SER A 17 11.25 9.35 -12.77
C SER A 17 9.72 9.29 -12.86
N TYR A 18 9.05 9.27 -11.71
CA TYR A 18 7.60 9.31 -11.60
C TYR A 18 7.18 10.31 -10.53
N VAL A 19 5.99 10.90 -10.71
CA VAL A 19 5.44 11.85 -9.75
C VAL A 19 4.63 11.11 -8.70
N ALA A 20 4.99 11.28 -7.43
CA ALA A 20 4.24 10.79 -6.29
C ALA A 20 3.41 11.94 -5.69
N LEU A 21 2.09 11.80 -5.63
CA LEU A 21 1.21 12.77 -4.98
C LEU A 21 1.18 12.51 -3.48
N LEU A 22 1.44 13.55 -2.68
CA LEU A 22 1.27 13.53 -1.24
C LEU A 22 -0.17 13.86 -0.90
N LEU A 23 -0.84 12.88 -0.33
CA LEU A 23 -2.20 12.93 0.13
C LEU A 23 -2.23 13.11 1.64
N GLN A 24 -3.14 13.95 2.12
CA GLN A 24 -3.42 14.14 3.54
C GLN A 24 -4.89 13.87 3.81
N GLY A 25 -5.17 13.04 4.81
CA GLY A 25 -6.52 12.75 5.27
C GLY A 25 -7.09 13.88 6.12
N ASP A 26 -8.20 13.56 6.79
CA ASP A 26 -8.84 14.47 7.74
C ASP A 26 -7.95 14.76 8.96
N LEU A 27 -8.27 15.87 9.64
CA LEU A 27 -7.60 16.30 10.86
C LEU A 27 -8.02 15.40 12.04
N GLU A 28 -7.05 14.78 12.69
CA GLU A 28 -7.19 13.99 13.90
C GLU A 28 -6.54 14.74 15.07
N MET A 29 -7.20 14.80 16.23
CA MET A 29 -6.58 15.35 17.44
C MET A 29 -5.98 14.22 18.28
N VAL A 30 -4.67 14.28 18.53
CA VAL A 30 -3.97 13.32 19.38
C VAL A 30 -3.47 14.02 20.63
N GLN A 31 -3.76 13.44 21.79
CA GLN A 31 -3.29 13.95 23.06
C GLN A 31 -1.86 13.49 23.33
N SER A 32 -0.95 14.43 23.63
CA SER A 32 0.40 14.11 24.07
C SER A 32 0.36 13.46 25.45
N LYS A 33 0.99 12.29 25.58
CA LYS A 33 1.09 11.56 26.85
C LYS A 33 1.96 12.30 27.89
N GLU A 34 2.90 13.13 27.44
CA GLU A 34 3.82 13.87 28.32
C GLU A 34 3.23 15.18 28.83
N SER A 35 2.55 15.95 27.95
CA SER A 35 2.07 17.30 28.30
C SER A 35 0.57 17.42 28.49
N GLY A 36 -0.21 16.39 28.13
CA GLY A 36 -1.67 16.40 28.17
C GLY A 36 -2.32 17.30 27.11
N LYS A 37 -1.53 18.00 26.27
CA LYS A 37 -2.03 18.89 25.22
C LYS A 37 -2.50 18.12 24.00
N PHE A 38 -3.56 18.61 23.35
CA PHE A 38 -4.03 18.07 22.07
C PHE A 38 -3.23 18.69 20.92
N TYR A 39 -2.76 17.84 20.01
CA TYR A 39 -2.09 18.23 18.79
C TYR A 39 -2.94 17.78 17.60
N ALA A 40 -3.17 18.70 16.67
CA ALA A 40 -3.74 18.36 15.38
C ALA A 40 -2.69 17.61 14.56
N THR A 41 -3.01 16.38 14.18
CA THR A 41 -2.25 15.56 13.24
C THR A 41 -3.17 15.16 12.10
N ALA A 42 -2.60 14.70 11.00
CA ALA A 42 -3.37 14.14 9.90
C ALA A 42 -2.57 13.00 9.29
N ARG A 43 -3.25 11.93 8.87
CA ARG A 43 -2.59 10.84 8.16
C ARG A 43 -2.10 11.34 6.82
N LYS A 44 -0.89 10.92 6.46
CA LYS A 44 -0.26 11.25 5.19
C LYS A 44 0.09 9.97 4.45
N CYS A 45 -0.14 9.97 3.14
CA CYS A 45 0.20 8.88 2.25
C CYS A 45 0.80 9.47 0.97
N ALA A 46 1.72 8.75 0.34
CA ALA A 46 2.23 9.10 -0.97
C ALA A 46 1.79 8.04 -1.97
N ILE A 47 1.10 8.45 -3.04
CA ILE A 47 0.67 7.56 -4.12
C ILE A 47 1.47 7.87 -5.38
N ALA A 48 2.00 6.84 -6.04
CA ALA A 48 2.59 7.01 -7.36
C ALA A 48 1.49 7.35 -8.37
N SER A 49 1.78 8.28 -9.26
CA SER A 49 0.85 8.68 -10.31
C SER A 49 1.55 8.71 -11.67
N THR A 50 0.76 8.53 -12.72
CA THR A 50 1.20 8.63 -14.11
C THR A 50 1.13 10.08 -14.64
N PHE A 51 0.84 11.04 -13.77
CA PHE A 51 0.75 12.44 -14.14
C PHE A 51 2.13 13.07 -14.40
N ASP A 52 2.11 14.04 -15.31
CA ASP A 52 3.20 14.99 -15.51
C ASP A 52 3.27 15.99 -14.34
N GLU A 53 4.46 16.54 -14.06
CA GLU A 53 4.67 17.52 -12.99
C GLU A 53 3.72 18.72 -13.10
N ALA A 54 3.52 19.25 -14.30
CA ALA A 54 2.64 20.41 -14.51
C ALA A 54 1.17 20.11 -14.18
N PHE A 55 0.72 18.89 -14.51
CA PHE A 55 -0.65 18.47 -14.22
C PHE A 55 -0.82 18.13 -12.73
N ALA A 56 0.18 17.50 -12.12
CA ALA A 56 0.21 17.19 -10.70
C ALA A 56 0.14 18.45 -9.83
N ILE A 57 0.87 19.52 -10.20
CA ILE A 57 0.80 20.82 -9.52
C ILE A 57 -0.63 21.37 -9.57
N SER A 58 -1.30 21.26 -10.71
CA SER A 58 -2.71 21.70 -10.87
C SER A 58 -3.71 20.88 -10.04
N MET A 59 -3.30 19.71 -9.54
CA MET A 59 -4.11 18.87 -8.67
C MET A 59 -3.87 19.14 -7.18
N VAL A 60 -2.79 19.81 -6.81
CA VAL A 60 -2.53 20.22 -5.42
C VAL A 60 -3.65 21.17 -4.95
N GLY A 61 -4.19 20.91 -3.77
CA GLY A 61 -5.33 21.61 -3.19
C GLY A 61 -6.70 21.01 -3.53
N LYS A 62 -6.77 20.04 -4.45
CA LYS A 62 -8.03 19.34 -4.72
C LYS A 62 -8.32 18.28 -3.66
N GLN A 63 -9.62 18.14 -3.37
CA GLN A 63 -10.16 17.14 -2.45
C GLN A 63 -10.74 15.98 -3.24
N ILE A 64 -10.42 14.76 -2.80
CA ILE A 64 -10.83 13.50 -3.39
C ILE A 64 -11.65 12.74 -2.34
N LYS A 65 -12.73 12.10 -2.80
CA LYS A 65 -13.53 11.19 -1.96
C LYS A 65 -12.72 9.93 -1.69
N GLY A 66 -12.53 9.61 -0.41
CA GLY A 66 -11.76 8.47 0.06
C GLY A 66 -11.27 8.70 1.48
N THR A 67 -10.53 7.73 2.01
CA THR A 67 -9.92 7.78 3.35
C THR A 67 -8.53 7.15 3.33
N ILE A 68 -7.67 7.56 4.27
CA ILE A 68 -6.34 6.96 4.44
C ILE A 68 -6.43 5.90 5.55
N VAL A 69 -6.40 4.65 5.14
CA VAL A 69 -6.45 3.51 6.04
C VAL A 69 -5.03 3.06 6.40
N LYS A 70 -4.88 2.57 7.62
CA LYS A 70 -3.66 1.91 8.07
C LYS A 70 -3.84 0.43 7.78
N GLU A 71 -3.22 -0.04 6.71
CA GLU A 71 -3.23 -1.44 6.30
C GLU A 71 -2.08 -2.18 7.00
N THR A 72 -2.39 -3.34 7.57
CA THR A 72 -1.37 -4.25 8.11
C THR A 72 -0.75 -5.00 6.94
N CYS A 73 0.57 -4.89 6.78
CA CYS A 73 1.32 -5.57 5.73
C CYS A 73 2.38 -6.46 6.37
N GLU A 74 3.04 -7.25 5.54
CA GLU A 74 4.16 -8.08 5.97
C GLU A 74 5.21 -7.21 6.67
N PRO A 75 5.71 -7.66 7.84
CA PRO A 75 6.70 -6.92 8.60
C PRO A 75 7.93 -6.66 7.73
N TYR A 76 8.18 -5.39 7.41
CA TYR A 76 9.36 -4.98 6.66
C TYR A 76 10.35 -4.28 7.59
N GLU A 77 11.63 -4.58 7.39
CA GLU A 77 12.71 -3.87 8.07
C GLU A 77 12.85 -2.48 7.43
N TYR A 78 12.60 -1.46 8.23
CA TYR A 78 12.82 -0.07 7.88
C TYR A 78 14.01 0.44 8.69
N VAL A 79 15.07 0.84 7.99
CA VAL A 79 16.20 1.51 8.63
C VAL A 79 15.80 2.96 8.85
N VAL A 80 15.68 3.37 10.11
CA VAL A 80 15.40 4.79 10.43
C VAL A 80 16.61 5.62 10.03
N PRO A 81 16.49 6.55 9.06
CA PRO A 81 17.65 7.27 8.54
C PRO A 81 18.32 8.18 9.57
N GLU A 82 17.59 8.60 10.62
CA GLU A 82 18.15 9.43 11.71
C GLU A 82 18.99 8.64 12.71
N THR A 83 18.65 7.37 12.99
CA THR A 83 19.31 6.59 14.06
C THR A 83 20.10 5.39 13.55
N GLY A 84 19.89 4.97 12.29
CA GLY A 84 20.46 3.75 11.73
C GLY A 84 19.86 2.46 12.33
N GLU A 85 18.80 2.58 13.11
CA GLU A 85 18.17 1.44 13.78
C GLU A 85 17.19 0.74 12.82
N GLN A 86 17.29 -0.58 12.73
CA GLN A 86 16.41 -1.40 11.93
C GLN A 86 15.13 -1.67 12.73
N VAL A 87 14.05 -0.97 12.38
CA VAL A 87 12.74 -1.18 13.01
C VAL A 87 11.85 -2.00 12.10
N THR A 88 11.21 -3.02 12.66
CA THR A 88 10.23 -3.80 11.93
C THR A 88 8.90 -3.07 11.93
N LEU A 89 8.46 -2.60 10.76
CA LEU A 89 7.16 -1.96 10.56
C LEU A 89 6.19 -2.94 9.92
N SER A 90 5.08 -3.21 10.60
CA SER A 90 4.02 -4.12 10.10
C SER A 90 2.81 -3.36 9.53
N HIS A 91 2.95 -2.06 9.29
CA HIS A 91 1.84 -1.20 8.89
C HIS A 91 2.25 -0.21 7.81
N ARG A 92 1.32 0.06 6.89
CA ARG A 92 1.46 1.06 5.83
C ARG A 92 0.19 1.90 5.72
N TYR A 93 0.35 3.20 5.48
CA TYR A 93 -0.78 4.06 5.15
C TYR A 93 -1.08 3.96 3.66
N VAL A 94 -2.31 3.59 3.32
CA VAL A 94 -2.77 3.40 1.95
C VAL A 94 -4.05 4.19 1.74
N TYR A 95 -4.20 4.75 0.54
CA TYR A 95 -5.42 5.43 0.13
C TYR A 95 -6.49 4.40 -0.26
N SER A 96 -7.68 4.50 0.33
CA SER A 96 -8.85 3.70 -0.03
C SER A 96 -9.94 4.61 -0.65
N PRO A 97 -10.43 4.29 -1.87
CA PRO A 97 -11.52 5.04 -2.50
C PRO A 97 -12.89 4.75 -1.85
N GLU A 98 -13.05 3.59 -1.23
CA GLU A 98 -14.24 3.25 -0.44
C GLU A 98 -14.04 3.63 1.03
N GLU A 99 -15.11 4.06 1.70
CA GLU A 99 -15.21 4.16 3.16
C GLU A 99 -15.29 2.74 3.77
N THR A 100 -14.37 1.88 3.35
CA THR A 100 -14.36 0.47 3.76
C THR A 100 -13.63 0.35 5.08
N GLU A 101 -14.42 -0.02 6.09
CA GLU A 101 -13.99 -0.51 7.38
C GLU A 101 -12.90 -1.57 7.17
N VAL A 102 -11.77 -1.37 7.85
CA VAL A 102 -10.53 -2.15 7.79
C VAL A 102 -10.79 -3.65 7.60
N ILE A 103 -10.60 -4.19 6.39
CA ILE A 103 -10.53 -5.64 6.19
C ILE A 103 -9.10 -6.07 6.48
N VAL A 104 -8.94 -6.74 7.63
CA VAL A 104 -7.71 -7.42 8.02
C VAL A 104 -7.51 -8.60 7.07
N ASN A 105 -6.69 -8.41 6.02
CA ASN A 105 -6.32 -9.50 5.14
C ASN A 105 -5.40 -10.48 5.88
N LYS A 106 -5.97 -11.56 6.41
CA LYS A 106 -5.23 -12.78 6.72
C LYS A 106 -4.68 -13.32 5.40
N GLN A 107 -3.36 -13.27 5.23
CA GLN A 107 -2.67 -13.95 4.14
C GLN A 107 -3.05 -15.44 4.18
N THR A 108 -3.84 -15.89 3.20
CA THR A 108 -3.92 -17.31 2.87
C THR A 108 -2.79 -17.54 1.88
N THR A 109 -1.66 -18.03 2.37
CA THR A 109 -0.65 -18.67 1.53
C THR A 109 -1.32 -19.87 0.87
N ALA A 110 -1.64 -19.75 -0.42
CA ALA A 110 -1.95 -20.93 -1.21
C ALA A 110 -0.63 -21.68 -1.43
N PRO A 111 -0.47 -22.92 -0.94
CA PRO A 111 0.68 -23.72 -1.30
C PRO A 111 0.64 -23.99 -2.80
N PHE A 112 1.78 -23.74 -3.45
CA PHE A 112 2.06 -24.19 -4.81
C PHE A 112 1.80 -25.69 -4.89
N MET A 113 0.67 -26.09 -5.48
CA MET A 113 0.35 -27.48 -5.76
C MET A 113 0.21 -27.64 -7.28
N ASN A 114 1.29 -28.08 -7.94
CA ASN A 114 1.24 -28.57 -9.31
C ASN A 114 0.41 -29.86 -9.37
N PRO A 115 -0.62 -29.98 -10.22
CA PRO A 115 -1.25 -31.27 -10.47
C PRO A 115 -0.44 -32.12 -11.48
N VAL A 116 0.30 -33.08 -10.91
CA VAL A 116 0.48 -34.51 -11.29
C VAL A 116 0.10 -35.01 -12.70
N ASN A 117 0.95 -35.88 -13.28
CA ASN A 117 0.58 -37.30 -13.47
C ASN A 117 1.75 -38.19 -13.91
N PHE A 118 2.23 -39.01 -12.96
CA PHE A 118 2.78 -40.34 -13.20
C PHE A 118 1.60 -41.32 -13.13
N MET A 119 1.32 -42.08 -14.19
CA MET A 119 0.72 -43.41 -14.04
C MET A 119 1.08 -44.25 -15.27
N GLY A 120 1.91 -45.27 -15.04
CA GLY A 120 2.18 -46.31 -16.01
C GLY A 120 1.14 -47.42 -16.00
N ASN A 121 1.13 -48.15 -17.12
CA ASN A 121 0.70 -49.54 -17.33
C ASN A 121 -0.78 -49.91 -17.23
N GLY A 122 -1.26 -50.57 -18.29
CA GLY A 122 -2.46 -51.41 -18.23
C GLY A 122 -3.07 -51.66 -19.61
N ALA A 123 -2.68 -52.76 -20.24
CA ALA A 123 -3.29 -53.29 -21.46
C ALA A 123 -4.76 -53.69 -21.24
N VAL A 124 -5.61 -53.50 -22.27
CA VAL A 124 -6.76 -54.37 -22.58
C VAL A 124 -7.21 -54.14 -24.03
N GLN A 125 -7.32 -55.24 -24.79
CA GLN A 125 -7.86 -55.33 -26.14
C GLN A 125 -9.38 -55.20 -26.18
N PHE A 126 -9.94 -54.60 -27.25
CA PHE A 126 -11.16 -54.96 -28.00
C PHE A 126 -11.02 -54.22 -29.36
N GLY A 127 -11.21 -54.74 -30.58
CA GLY A 127 -12.19 -55.69 -31.09
C GLY A 127 -13.18 -54.93 -31.98
N GLU A 128 -13.20 -55.24 -33.29
CA GLU A 128 -14.23 -54.89 -34.32
C GLU A 128 -14.17 -53.45 -34.88
N ALA A 129 -14.17 -53.16 -36.19
CA ALA A 129 -14.57 -53.91 -37.40
C ALA A 129 -13.62 -53.62 -38.59
#